data_AF-A0A1J4JRY8-F1
#
_entry.id   AF-A0A1J4JRY8-F1
#
_cell.length_a   1.000
_cell.length_b   1.000
_cell.length_c   1.000
_cell.angle_alpha   90.00
_cell.angle_beta   90.00
_cell.angle_gamma   90.00
#
_symmetry.space_group_name_H-M   'P 1'
#
loop_
_entity.id
_entity.type
_entity.pdbx_description
1 polymer ?
#
loop_
_entity_poly.entity_id
_entity_poly.type
_entity_poly.pdbx_seq_one_letter_code
_entity_poly.pdbx_strand_id
1 'polypeptide(L)'
;MEQTVCDVAYSNDPLKGIFTHMTKSLSKNPIQSGFVKVTMPTVTDPFHNLNSIFDYSVNGLNQCIYNYFCGFPTSSQNWIQFDFGSNKVAVSGYTLRNSNRYLTKSWKIIGSNDLENWNDIHEVKEYRNSDKPNINMHFSCERLSESYRFIRFVQNENHDRNPRCKYIIQIAALELFGRVFSN
;
A
#
# COMPACT_ATOMS: atom_id res chain seq x y z
N MET A 1 -21.91 1.40 -18.43
CA MET A 1 -20.84 0.42 -18.71
C MET A 1 -19.62 0.90 -17.95
N GLU A 2 -19.03 0.07 -17.08
CA GLU A 2 -17.80 0.44 -16.37
C GLU A 2 -16.70 0.74 -17.41
N GLN A 3 -16.12 1.94 -17.36
CA GLN A 3 -15.02 2.33 -18.25
C GLN A 3 -13.69 2.03 -17.56
N THR A 4 -12.77 1.41 -18.28
CA THR A 4 -11.40 1.24 -17.78
C THR A 4 -10.69 2.59 -17.83
N VAL A 5 -10.31 3.09 -16.66
CA VAL A 5 -9.55 4.34 -16.48
C VAL A 5 -8.06 4.08 -16.69
N CYS A 6 -7.58 2.93 -16.26
CA CYS A 6 -6.16 2.58 -16.27
C CYS A 6 -6.00 1.05 -16.24
N ASP A 7 -5.04 0.52 -17.01
CA ASP A 7 -4.60 -0.89 -16.96
C ASP A 7 -3.08 -0.91 -16.98
N VAL A 8 -2.47 -1.34 -15.88
CA VAL A 8 -1.01 -1.36 -15.70
C VAL A 8 -0.57 -2.73 -15.26
N ALA A 9 -0.03 -3.51 -16.19
CA ALA A 9 0.65 -4.77 -15.90
C ALA A 9 2.08 -4.52 -15.39
N TYR A 10 2.58 -5.44 -14.57
CA TYR A 10 3.99 -5.40 -14.14
C TYR A 10 4.93 -5.64 -15.32
N SER A 11 5.92 -4.77 -15.49
CA SER A 11 6.87 -4.81 -16.61
C SER A 11 8.33 -4.76 -16.16
N ASN A 12 8.67 -5.46 -15.08
CA ASN A 12 10.00 -5.45 -14.43
C ASN A 12 10.45 -4.10 -13.86
N ASP A 13 9.54 -3.13 -13.75
CA ASP A 13 9.78 -1.88 -13.04
C ASP A 13 8.86 -1.82 -11.80
N PRO A 14 9.41 -2.03 -10.59
CA PRO A 14 8.62 -2.21 -9.37
C PRO A 14 7.79 -1.00 -8.97
N LEU A 15 8.13 0.21 -9.43
CA LEU A 15 7.43 1.43 -9.03
C LEU A 15 6.68 2.08 -10.20
N LYS A 16 6.48 1.40 -11.32
CA LYS A 16 5.67 1.88 -12.46
C LYS A 16 4.29 1.23 -12.50
N GLY A 17 3.55 1.31 -11.40
CA GLY A 17 2.17 0.82 -11.31
C GLY A 17 1.11 1.91 -11.53
N ILE A 18 -0.07 1.65 -10.99
CA ILE A 18 -1.27 2.49 -11.05
C ILE A 18 -0.97 3.88 -10.51
N PHE A 19 -0.34 4.01 -9.34
CA PHE A 19 -0.12 5.33 -8.71
C PHE A 19 0.88 6.17 -9.51
N THR A 20 1.96 5.57 -10.01
CA THR A 20 2.86 6.25 -10.97
C THR A 20 2.12 6.68 -12.24
N HIS A 21 1.31 5.79 -12.83
CA HIS A 21 0.55 6.12 -14.03
C HIS A 21 -0.38 7.33 -13.78
N MET A 22 -1.13 7.29 -12.69
CA MET A 22 -2.06 8.37 -12.33
C MET A 22 -1.34 9.67 -11.97
N THR A 23 -0.17 9.60 -11.35
CA THR A 23 0.65 10.79 -11.07
C THR A 23 1.03 11.52 -12.36
N LYS A 24 1.40 10.76 -13.40
CA LYS A 24 1.75 11.31 -14.71
C LYS A 24 0.53 11.86 -15.44
N SER A 25 -0.58 11.12 -15.46
CA SER A 25 -1.79 11.56 -16.19
C SER A 25 -2.45 12.78 -15.54
N LEU A 26 -2.41 12.89 -14.21
CA LEU A 26 -3.01 13.99 -13.46
C LEU A 26 -2.04 15.14 -13.17
N SER A 27 -0.74 14.96 -13.49
CA SER A 27 0.35 15.90 -13.15
C SER A 27 0.39 16.30 -11.67
N LYS A 28 -0.06 15.41 -10.77
CA LYS A 28 -0.20 15.65 -9.33
C LYS A 28 -0.03 14.35 -8.55
N ASN A 29 0.38 14.43 -7.30
CA ASN A 29 0.37 13.28 -6.39
C ASN A 29 -1.05 12.67 -6.32
N PRO A 30 -1.22 11.34 -6.26
CA PRO A 30 -2.53 10.70 -6.29
C PRO A 30 -3.47 11.15 -5.16
N ILE A 31 -2.94 11.41 -3.96
CA ILE A 31 -3.74 11.93 -2.84
C ILE A 31 -4.20 13.36 -3.11
N GLN A 32 -3.27 14.21 -3.55
CA GLN A 32 -3.55 15.63 -3.85
C GLN A 32 -4.52 15.81 -5.02
N SER A 33 -4.50 14.87 -5.97
CA SER A 33 -5.44 14.87 -7.10
C SER A 33 -6.85 14.42 -6.72
N GLY A 34 -7.04 13.82 -5.54
CA GLY A 34 -8.29 13.19 -5.13
C GLY A 34 -8.54 11.80 -5.75
N PHE A 35 -7.59 11.26 -6.52
CA PHE A 35 -7.71 9.93 -7.12
C PHE A 35 -7.82 8.81 -6.07
N VAL A 36 -7.08 8.94 -4.97
CA VAL A 36 -7.12 7.98 -3.87
C VAL A 36 -7.01 8.72 -2.54
N LYS A 37 -7.84 8.33 -1.56
CA LYS A 37 -7.67 8.76 -0.17
C LYS A 37 -6.92 7.69 0.60
N VAL A 38 -5.81 8.07 1.22
CA VAL A 38 -5.01 7.18 2.07
C VAL A 38 -5.31 7.46 3.54
N THR A 39 -5.58 6.41 4.32
CA THR A 39 -5.84 6.53 5.76
C THR A 39 -5.15 5.43 6.55
N MET A 40 -4.83 5.77 7.80
CA MET A 40 -4.31 4.85 8.80
C MET A 40 -5.13 5.06 10.09
N PRO A 41 -5.31 4.02 10.92
CA PRO A 41 -6.13 4.09 12.13
C PRO A 41 -5.46 4.83 13.30
N THR A 42 -4.22 5.30 13.11
CA THR A 42 -3.41 6.00 14.10
C THR A 42 -3.21 7.45 13.67
N VAL A 43 -2.85 8.30 14.64
CA VAL A 43 -2.44 9.67 14.34
C VAL A 43 -1.21 9.65 13.43
N THR A 44 -1.28 10.36 12.32
CA THR A 44 -0.16 10.54 11.39
C THR A 44 0.82 11.55 11.98
N ASP A 45 2.11 11.28 11.84
CA ASP A 45 3.15 12.25 12.21
C ASP A 45 3.01 13.54 11.37
N PRO A 46 2.92 14.74 11.97
CA PRO A 46 2.91 16.00 11.23
C PRO A 46 4.15 16.22 10.35
N PHE A 47 5.27 15.56 10.63
CA PHE A 47 6.52 15.65 9.86
C PHE A 47 6.64 14.59 8.76
N HIS A 48 5.84 13.51 8.80
CA HIS A 48 5.84 12.47 7.77
C HIS A 48 4.47 12.37 7.10
N ASN A 49 4.35 13.06 5.96
CA ASN A 49 3.10 13.16 5.22
C ASN A 49 2.79 11.86 4.46
N LEU A 50 1.54 11.40 4.51
CA LEU A 50 1.06 10.25 3.73
C LEU A 50 1.30 10.39 2.21
N ASN A 51 1.38 11.61 1.68
CA ASN A 51 1.71 11.87 0.29
C ASN A 51 3.06 11.25 -0.13
N SER A 52 4.00 11.09 0.81
CA SER A 52 5.33 10.53 0.55
C SER A 52 5.29 9.08 0.06
N ILE A 53 4.22 8.32 0.36
CA ILE A 53 4.07 6.92 -0.08
C ILE A 53 4.06 6.79 -1.62
N PHE A 54 3.76 7.89 -2.33
CA PHE A 54 3.75 7.97 -3.81
C PHE A 54 4.85 8.89 -4.37
N ASP A 55 5.79 9.38 -3.54
CA ASP A 55 6.96 10.12 -4.01
C ASP A 55 8.11 9.14 -4.26
N TYR A 56 8.26 8.72 -5.52
CA TYR A 56 9.29 7.76 -5.93
C TYR A 56 10.60 8.42 -6.35
N SER A 57 10.79 9.72 -6.09
CA SER A 57 12.09 10.37 -6.26
C SER A 57 13.11 9.82 -5.26
N VAL A 58 14.41 10.06 -5.48
CA VAL A 58 15.46 9.63 -4.54
C VAL A 58 15.20 10.18 -3.12
N ASN A 59 14.75 11.43 -3.02
CA ASN A 59 14.44 12.04 -1.73
C ASN A 59 13.14 11.49 -1.13
N GLY A 60 12.12 11.26 -1.95
CA GLY A 60 10.86 10.66 -1.54
C GLY A 60 11.01 9.24 -1.00
N LEU A 61 11.83 8.42 -1.66
CA LEU A 61 12.14 7.05 -1.22
C LEU A 61 13.00 6.96 0.04
N ASN A 62 13.58 8.08 0.49
CA ASN A 62 14.21 8.20 1.80
C ASN A 62 13.22 8.57 2.92
N GLN A 63 12.00 8.98 2.55
CA GLN A 63 10.90 9.18 3.49
C GLN A 63 10.18 7.86 3.75
N CYS A 64 9.40 7.83 4.83
CA CYS A 64 8.53 6.71 5.13
C CYS A 64 7.26 7.16 5.82
N ILE A 65 6.23 6.34 5.72
CA ILE A 65 5.01 6.47 6.52
C ILE A 65 5.02 5.43 7.62
N TYR A 66 4.38 5.73 8.74
CA TYR A 66 4.32 4.82 9.88
C TYR A 66 3.12 5.06 10.80
N ASN A 67 2.71 4.02 11.53
CA ASN A 67 1.54 4.04 12.42
C ASN A 67 1.87 4.22 13.91
N TYR A 68 3.12 4.48 14.29
CA TYR A 68 3.54 4.47 15.70
C TYR A 68 3.90 5.84 16.30
N PHE A 69 3.49 6.94 15.66
CA PHE A 69 3.82 8.31 16.12
C PHE A 69 3.37 8.58 17.57
N CYS A 70 2.16 8.13 17.94
CA CYS A 70 1.60 8.32 19.28
C CYS A 70 1.65 7.06 20.16
N GLY A 71 2.47 6.05 19.82
CA GLY A 71 2.63 4.84 20.62
C GLY A 71 2.61 3.55 19.81
N PHE A 72 2.60 2.41 20.51
CA PHE A 72 2.62 1.09 19.88
C PHE A 72 1.22 0.73 19.32
N PRO A 73 1.10 0.46 18.01
CA PRO A 73 -0.17 0.06 17.42
C PRO A 73 -0.59 -1.33 17.88
N THR A 74 -1.91 -1.55 17.92
CA THR A 74 -2.52 -2.85 18.20
C THR A 74 -2.88 -3.60 16.90
N SER A 75 -3.42 -4.82 17.03
CA SER A 75 -3.88 -5.63 15.89
C SER A 75 -5.07 -5.05 15.14
N SER A 76 -5.76 -4.03 15.68
CA SER A 76 -6.81 -3.30 14.95
C SER A 76 -6.27 -2.06 14.24
N GLN A 77 -5.00 -1.70 14.50
CA GLN A 77 -4.34 -0.49 14.03
C GLN A 77 -3.23 -0.75 12.99
N ASN A 78 -3.19 -1.96 12.46
CA ASN A 78 -2.08 -2.50 11.67
C ASN A 78 -2.36 -2.48 10.16
N TRP A 79 -2.96 -1.40 9.66
CA TRP A 79 -3.32 -1.29 8.25
C TRP A 79 -3.16 0.11 7.66
N ILE A 80 -2.96 0.14 6.34
CA ILE A 80 -3.06 1.32 5.48
C ILE A 80 -4.19 1.07 4.50
N GLN A 81 -5.14 1.99 4.42
CA GLN A 81 -6.30 1.90 3.52
C GLN A 81 -6.19 2.90 2.39
N PHE A 82 -6.51 2.42 1.19
CA PHE A 82 -6.66 3.18 -0.04
C PHE A 82 -8.14 3.15 -0.44
N ASP A 83 -8.80 4.31 -0.40
CA ASP A 83 -10.17 4.50 -0.88
C ASP A 83 -10.13 5.17 -2.26
N PHE A 84 -10.57 4.44 -3.28
CA PHE A 84 -10.60 4.90 -4.68
C PHE A 84 -11.87 5.69 -5.03
N GLY A 85 -12.71 6.03 -4.04
CA GLY A 85 -13.89 6.88 -4.21
C GLY A 85 -14.96 6.24 -5.08
N SER A 86 -15.27 6.85 -6.22
CA SER A 86 -16.21 6.28 -7.19
C SER A 86 -15.59 5.18 -8.06
N ASN A 87 -14.27 4.98 -8.00
CA ASN A 87 -13.58 3.97 -8.78
C ASN A 87 -13.44 2.66 -8.00
N LYS A 88 -13.17 1.57 -8.74
CA LYS A 88 -12.77 0.28 -8.18
C LYS A 88 -11.48 -0.19 -8.82
N VAL A 89 -10.73 -1.01 -8.10
CA VAL A 89 -9.46 -1.58 -8.57
C VAL A 89 -9.50 -3.10 -8.50
N ALA A 90 -9.18 -3.75 -9.62
CA ALA A 90 -8.80 -5.16 -9.65
C ALA A 90 -7.27 -5.24 -9.57
N VAL A 91 -6.76 -5.80 -8.47
CA VAL A 91 -5.33 -5.85 -8.18
C VAL A 91 -4.73 -7.12 -8.77
N SER A 92 -3.79 -6.97 -9.69
CA SER A 92 -3.03 -8.08 -10.31
C SER A 92 -1.64 -8.28 -9.69
N GLY A 93 -1.17 -7.30 -8.92
CA GLY A 93 0.08 -7.36 -8.22
C GLY A 93 0.35 -6.08 -7.45
N TYR A 94 1.41 -6.07 -6.66
CA TYR A 94 1.84 -4.90 -5.92
C TYR A 94 3.33 -4.95 -5.64
N THR A 95 3.90 -3.78 -5.39
CA THR A 95 5.26 -3.63 -4.89
C THR A 95 5.19 -2.98 -3.51
N LEU A 96 5.96 -3.54 -2.58
CA LEU A 96 6.24 -2.96 -1.29
C LEU A 96 7.70 -2.54 -1.21
N ARG A 97 7.98 -1.35 -0.66
CA ARG A 97 9.33 -0.94 -0.29
C ARG A 97 9.41 -0.71 1.21
N ASN A 98 10.23 -1.51 1.89
CA ASN A 98 10.54 -1.29 3.30
C ASN A 98 11.39 -0.02 3.49
N SER A 99 11.25 0.61 4.65
CA SER A 99 12.18 1.65 5.10
C SER A 99 13.42 1.04 5.79
N ASN A 100 14.00 1.74 6.76
CA ASN A 100 15.16 1.34 7.53
C ASN A 100 14.87 0.55 8.83
N ARG A 101 13.61 0.47 9.28
CA ARG A 101 13.22 -0.19 10.54
C ARG A 101 11.88 -0.91 10.39
N TYR A 102 11.57 -1.76 11.38
CA TYR A 102 10.32 -2.54 11.46
C TYR A 102 9.98 -3.24 10.13
N LEU A 103 10.98 -3.90 9.55
CA LEU A 103 10.92 -4.49 8.22
C LEU A 103 9.77 -5.51 8.14
N THR A 104 8.94 -5.37 7.12
CA THR A 104 7.73 -6.16 6.92
C THR A 104 8.05 -7.66 6.88
N LYS A 105 7.34 -8.48 7.66
CA LYS A 105 7.53 -9.94 7.73
C LYS A 105 6.31 -10.70 7.24
N SER A 106 5.11 -10.28 7.68
CA SER A 106 3.85 -10.97 7.38
C SER A 106 2.75 -9.96 7.13
N TRP A 107 2.02 -10.09 6.02
CA TRP A 107 1.00 -9.12 5.64
C TRP A 107 -0.04 -9.71 4.68
N LYS A 108 -1.13 -8.96 4.49
CA LYS A 108 -2.18 -9.23 3.51
C LYS A 108 -2.49 -7.98 2.70
N ILE A 109 -2.90 -8.20 1.45
CA ILE A 109 -3.70 -7.24 0.69
C ILE A 109 -5.13 -7.76 0.71
N ILE A 110 -6.06 -6.92 1.17
CA ILE A 110 -7.49 -7.26 1.24
C ILE A 110 -8.32 -6.17 0.55
N GLY A 111 -9.47 -6.55 0.02
CA GLY A 111 -10.37 -5.67 -0.73
C GLY A 111 -11.79 -5.66 -0.16
N SER A 112 -12.47 -4.51 -0.23
CA SER A 112 -13.87 -4.36 0.18
C SER A 112 -14.58 -3.33 -0.70
N ASN A 113 -15.91 -3.45 -0.78
CA ASN A 113 -16.79 -2.47 -1.44
C ASN A 113 -17.73 -1.74 -0.44
N ASP A 114 -17.75 -2.15 0.83
CA ASP A 114 -18.70 -1.66 1.84
C ASP A 114 -18.04 -1.34 3.21
N LEU A 115 -16.72 -1.56 3.35
CA LEU A 115 -15.94 -1.46 4.60
C LEU A 115 -16.28 -2.50 5.67
N GLU A 116 -17.27 -3.36 5.43
CA GLU A 116 -17.74 -4.38 6.37
C GLU A 116 -17.24 -5.77 5.96
N ASN A 117 -17.40 -6.11 4.68
CA ASN A 117 -17.01 -7.38 4.09
C ASN A 117 -15.67 -7.23 3.38
N TRP A 118 -14.68 -8.00 3.82
CA TRP A 118 -13.31 -7.96 3.29
C TRP A 118 -12.92 -9.31 2.70
N ASN A 119 -12.36 -9.28 1.50
CA ASN A 119 -11.87 -10.46 0.79
C ASN A 119 -10.33 -10.42 0.71
N ASP A 120 -9.69 -11.58 0.93
CA ASP A 120 -8.25 -11.72 0.76
C ASP A 120 -7.89 -11.68 -0.74
N ILE A 121 -7.04 -10.71 -1.12
CA ILE A 121 -6.47 -10.59 -2.47
C ILE A 121 -5.13 -11.34 -2.53
N HIS A 122 -4.27 -11.15 -1.54
CA HIS A 122 -2.99 -11.85 -1.40
C HIS A 122 -2.57 -11.91 0.06
N GLU A 123 -1.89 -12.98 0.47
CA GLU A 123 -1.34 -13.15 1.82
C GLU A 123 0.11 -13.65 1.76
N VAL A 124 0.96 -13.03 2.57
CA VAL A 124 2.33 -13.49 2.82
C VAL A 124 2.50 -13.71 4.32
N LYS A 125 2.74 -14.97 4.71
CA LYS A 125 2.82 -15.37 6.14
C LYS A 125 4.20 -15.23 6.74
N GLU A 126 5.27 -15.41 5.97
CA GLU A 126 6.63 -15.28 6.47
C GLU A 126 7.60 -14.97 5.32
N TYR A 127 7.92 -13.69 5.14
CA TYR A 127 8.90 -13.26 4.15
C TYR A 127 10.24 -13.00 4.82
N ARG A 128 11.24 -13.84 4.52
CA ARG A 128 12.57 -13.77 5.14
C ARG A 128 13.54 -12.85 4.38
N ASN A 129 13.29 -12.60 3.10
CA ASN A 129 14.17 -11.80 2.23
C ASN A 129 13.95 -10.28 2.37
N SER A 130 13.20 -9.85 3.39
CA SER A 130 12.96 -8.43 3.72
C SER A 130 13.90 -7.91 4.82
N ASP A 131 14.95 -8.66 5.17
CA ASP A 131 15.92 -8.31 6.21
C ASP A 131 16.85 -7.14 5.86
N LYS A 132 16.80 -6.68 4.59
CA LYS A 132 17.54 -5.51 4.13
C LYS A 132 16.60 -4.31 3.93
N PRO A 133 17.02 -3.12 4.40
CA PRO A 133 16.24 -1.90 4.19
C PRO A 133 16.25 -1.49 2.72
N ASN A 134 15.28 -0.66 2.32
CA ASN A 134 15.28 0.02 1.02
C ASN A 134 15.24 -0.93 -0.20
N ILE A 135 14.65 -2.11 -0.05
CA ILE A 135 14.41 -3.08 -1.13
C ILE A 135 12.97 -2.97 -1.63
N ASN A 136 12.81 -2.95 -2.95
CA ASN A 136 11.52 -3.12 -3.61
C ASN A 136 11.22 -4.61 -3.75
N MET A 137 10.06 -5.04 -3.25
CA MET A 137 9.60 -6.43 -3.30
C MET A 137 8.30 -6.46 -4.09
N HIS A 138 8.32 -7.10 -5.26
CA HIS A 138 7.14 -7.24 -6.10
C HIS A 138 6.47 -8.60 -5.86
N PHE A 139 5.14 -8.60 -5.84
CA PHE A 139 4.31 -9.79 -5.69
C PHE A 139 3.19 -9.77 -6.73
N SER A 140 3.03 -10.89 -7.44
CA SER A 140 1.91 -11.10 -8.36
C SER A 140 0.73 -11.71 -7.60
N CYS A 141 -0.47 -11.22 -7.87
CA CYS A 141 -1.71 -11.80 -7.37
C CYS A 141 -2.23 -12.77 -8.43
N GLU A 142 -2.12 -14.08 -8.18
CA GLU A 142 -2.46 -15.13 -9.16
C GLU A 142 -3.94 -15.16 -9.58
N ARG A 143 -4.81 -14.51 -8.79
CA ARG A 143 -6.21 -14.27 -9.15
C ARG A 143 -6.36 -12.84 -9.64
N LEU A 144 -6.84 -12.66 -10.87
CA LEU A 144 -7.52 -11.42 -11.24
C LEU A 144 -8.69 -11.27 -10.28
N SER A 145 -8.50 -10.45 -9.25
CA SER A 145 -9.47 -10.28 -8.19
C SER A 145 -10.72 -9.59 -8.73
N GLU A 146 -11.83 -9.76 -8.02
CA GLU A 146 -12.92 -8.81 -8.10
C GLU A 146 -12.37 -7.37 -7.94
N SER A 147 -13.11 -6.39 -8.46
CA SER A 147 -12.74 -5.00 -8.28
C SER A 147 -13.28 -4.47 -6.95
N TYR A 148 -12.42 -3.74 -6.23
CA TYR A 148 -12.75 -3.19 -4.92
C TYR A 148 -12.53 -1.68 -4.88
N ARG A 149 -13.46 -0.96 -4.25
CA ARG A 149 -13.29 0.46 -3.94
C ARG A 149 -12.23 0.67 -2.84
N PHE A 150 -12.22 -0.20 -1.84
CA PHE A 150 -11.31 -0.10 -0.71
C PHE A 150 -10.27 -1.21 -0.79
N ILE A 151 -9.00 -0.82 -0.74
CA ILE A 151 -7.88 -1.76 -0.61
C ILE A 151 -7.19 -1.49 0.72
N ARG A 152 -6.87 -2.53 1.47
CA ARG A 152 -6.01 -2.42 2.66
C ARG A 152 -4.76 -3.27 2.51
N PHE A 153 -3.63 -2.66 2.85
CA PHE A 153 -2.44 -3.38 3.28
C PHE A 153 -2.54 -3.60 4.79
N VAL A 154 -2.53 -4.84 5.24
CA VAL A 154 -2.60 -5.22 6.66
C VAL A 154 -1.32 -5.93 7.05
N GLN A 155 -0.55 -5.40 7.99
CA GLN A 155 0.71 -5.98 8.44
C GLN A 155 0.55 -6.67 9.78
N ASN A 156 0.65 -7.99 9.79
CA ASN A 156 0.46 -8.79 11.00
C ASN A 156 1.75 -8.90 11.82
N GLU A 157 2.92 -8.89 11.15
CA GLU A 157 4.23 -8.97 11.80
C GLU A 157 5.30 -8.17 11.04
N ASN A 158 6.30 -7.72 11.80
CA ASN A 158 7.61 -7.29 11.30
C ASN A 158 8.74 -8.11 11.94
N HIS A 159 9.97 -7.89 11.49
CA HIS A 159 11.16 -8.60 11.97
C HIS A 159 11.73 -8.08 13.30
N ASP A 160 11.09 -7.12 13.96
CA ASP A 160 11.53 -6.65 15.28
C ASP A 160 11.31 -7.73 16.35
N ARG A 161 12.26 -7.85 17.28
CA ARG A 161 12.21 -8.86 18.35
C ARG A 161 11.34 -8.44 19.54
N ASN A 162 11.04 -7.14 19.68
CA ASN A 162 10.19 -6.63 20.74
C ASN A 162 8.71 -6.89 20.40
N PRO A 163 7.99 -7.70 21.20
CA PRO A 163 6.60 -8.04 20.90
C PRO A 163 5.65 -6.83 20.83
N ARG A 164 5.98 -5.72 21.49
CA ARG A 164 5.20 -4.46 21.41
C ARG A 164 5.27 -3.82 20.03
N CYS A 165 6.33 -4.10 19.27
CA CYS A 165 6.53 -3.58 17.93
C CYS A 165 5.78 -4.39 16.87
N LYS A 166 5.17 -5.54 17.21
CA LYS A 166 4.63 -6.52 16.25
C LYS A 166 3.77 -5.92 15.13
N TYR A 167 2.92 -4.95 15.46
CA TYR A 167 1.96 -4.32 14.54
C TYR A 167 2.44 -2.99 13.95
N ILE A 168 3.70 -2.62 14.18
CA ILE A 168 4.28 -1.43 13.58
C ILE A 168 4.41 -1.63 12.08
N ILE A 169 3.87 -0.68 11.32
CA ILE A 169 4.11 -0.47 9.90
C ILE A 169 5.11 0.67 9.77
N GLN A 170 6.16 0.44 8.97
CA GLN A 170 7.03 1.49 8.49
C GLN A 170 7.51 1.16 7.07
N ILE A 171 6.97 1.88 6.08
CA ILE A 171 7.21 1.59 4.67
C ILE A 171 7.49 2.88 3.90
N ALA A 172 8.33 2.78 2.87
CA ALA A 172 8.70 3.91 2.02
C ALA A 172 7.78 4.05 0.80
N ALA A 173 7.29 2.94 0.25
CA ALA A 173 6.40 2.96 -0.90
C ALA A 173 5.48 1.73 -0.93
N LEU A 174 4.30 1.92 -1.50
CA LEU A 174 3.40 0.85 -1.92
C LEU A 174 2.82 1.21 -3.29
N GLU A 175 3.07 0.37 -4.28
CA GLU A 175 2.61 0.53 -5.65
C GLU A 175 1.68 -0.64 -6.03
N LEU A 176 0.56 -0.36 -6.69
CA LEU A 176 -0.41 -1.37 -7.13
C LEU A 176 -0.34 -1.56 -8.65
N PHE A 177 -0.59 -2.78 -9.11
CA PHE A 177 -0.68 -3.14 -10.52
C PHE A 177 -2.05 -3.76 -10.80
N GLY A 178 -2.58 -3.58 -12.00
CA GLY A 178 -3.88 -4.08 -12.42
C GLY A 178 -4.74 -3.01 -13.07
N ARG A 179 -6.07 -3.13 -12.90
CA ARG A 179 -7.05 -2.31 -13.62
C ARG A 179 -7.85 -1.43 -12.68
N VAL A 180 -8.06 -0.20 -13.11
CA VAL A 180 -8.96 0.77 -12.45
C VAL A 180 -10.19 0.96 -13.33
N PHE A 181 -11.36 0.82 -12.72
CA PHE A 181 -12.66 1.02 -13.35
C PHE A 181 -13.32 2.23 -12.75
N SER A 182 -13.86 3.12 -13.59
CA SER A 182 -14.81 4.14 -13.15
C SER A 182 -16.22 3.56 -13.23
N ASN A 183 -16.98 3.71 -12.14
CA ASN A 183 -18.43 3.50 -12.16
C ASN A 183 -19.11 4.50 -13.11
#